data_AF-A0A9D8JMT4-F1
#
_entry.id   AF-A0A9D8JMT4-F1
#
_cell.length_a   1.000
_cell.length_b   1.000
_cell.length_c   1.000
_cell.angle_alpha   90.00
_cell.angle_beta   90.00
_cell.angle_gamma   90.00
#
_symmetry.space_group_name_H-M   'P 1'
#
loop_
_entity.id
_entity.type
_entity.pdbx_description
1 polymer ?
#
loop_
_entity_poly.entity_id
_entity_poly.type
_entity_poly.pdbx_seq_one_letter_code
_entity_poly.pdbx_strand_id
1 'polypeptide(L)'
;MRKKLWTNSWVSDPEGRKRRYEASFVSKLSDAEAEAAETQVWLEFAIKCGYLLNETGQELLSNYDNILGKIVSLINDPLPWLLPGAKQR
;
A
#
# COMPACT_ATOMS: atom_id res chain seq x y z
N MET A 1 -30.65 -1.49 -1.06
CA MET A 1 -30.15 -1.56 0.33
C MET A 1 -29.17 -2.72 0.47
N ARG A 2 -27.86 -2.45 0.57
CA ARG A 2 -26.83 -3.44 0.93
C ARG A 2 -25.84 -2.78 1.89
N LYS A 3 -26.24 -2.64 3.16
CA LYS A 3 -25.36 -2.29 4.28
C LYS A 3 -25.34 -3.53 5.18
N LYS A 4 -24.19 -4.22 5.30
CA LYS A 4 -23.82 -5.27 6.29
C LYS A 4 -23.04 -6.43 5.67
N LEU A 5 -21.78 -6.21 5.25
CA LEU A 5 -20.79 -7.30 5.13
C LEU A 5 -19.35 -6.90 5.57
N TRP A 6 -19.15 -5.69 6.09
CA TRP A 6 -17.82 -5.19 6.49
C TRP A 6 -17.82 -4.69 7.93
N THR A 7 -18.12 -5.56 8.90
CA THR A 7 -18.02 -5.22 10.32
C THR A 7 -16.82 -5.89 10.96
N ASN A 8 -15.82 -5.07 11.31
CA ASN A 8 -15.00 -5.15 12.53
C ASN A 8 -13.80 -6.12 12.62
N SER A 9 -13.30 -6.72 11.53
CA SER A 9 -12.06 -7.52 11.63
C SER A 9 -10.80 -6.66 11.93
N TRP A 10 -10.67 -5.50 11.29
CA TRP A 10 -9.52 -4.59 11.43
C TRP A 10 -9.40 -3.89 12.80
N VAL A 11 -10.44 -3.96 13.63
CA VAL A 11 -10.40 -3.39 14.99
C VAL A 11 -9.55 -4.25 15.93
N SER A 12 -9.51 -5.57 15.67
CA SER A 12 -8.73 -6.54 16.45
C SER A 12 -7.29 -6.70 15.94
N ASP A 13 -7.05 -6.35 14.68
CA ASP A 13 -5.73 -6.41 14.05
C ASP A 13 -4.80 -5.29 14.58
N PRO A 14 -3.60 -5.61 15.13
CA PRO A 14 -2.63 -4.62 15.59
C PRO A 14 -2.28 -3.55 14.54
N GLU A 15 -2.23 -3.91 13.26
CA GLU A 15 -1.96 -3.01 12.15
C GLU A 15 -3.16 -2.11 11.84
N GLY A 16 -4.37 -2.68 11.73
CA GLY A 16 -5.62 -1.92 11.58
C GLY A 16 -5.86 -0.89 12.70
N ARG A 17 -5.38 -1.16 13.91
CA ARG A 17 -5.41 -0.26 15.07
C ARG A 17 -4.54 1.00 14.92
N LYS A 18 -3.53 1.00 14.04
CA LYS A 18 -2.65 2.15 13.79
C LYS A 18 -3.33 3.25 12.96
N ARG A 19 -4.44 2.95 12.29
CA ARG A 19 -5.30 3.93 11.58
C ARG A 19 -6.00 4.95 12.49
N ARG A 20 -5.77 4.90 13.81
CA ARG A 20 -6.18 5.93 14.78
C ARG A 20 -5.24 7.15 14.83
N TYR A 21 -4.06 7.04 14.23
CA TYR A 21 -3.07 8.11 14.22
C TYR A 21 -2.60 8.31 12.79
N GLU A 22 -2.86 9.50 12.25
CA GLU A 22 -2.54 9.82 10.85
C GLU A 22 -1.05 9.62 10.56
N ALA A 23 -0.17 10.19 11.40
CA ALA A 23 1.27 10.03 11.23
C ALA A 23 1.74 8.56 11.23
N SER A 24 1.13 7.70 12.06
CA SER A 24 1.48 6.27 12.07
C SER A 24 0.94 5.54 10.83
N PHE A 25 -0.20 5.96 10.30
CA PHE A 25 -0.77 5.40 9.09
C PHE A 25 0.04 5.80 7.87
N VAL A 26 0.36 7.09 7.73
CA VAL A 26 1.20 7.64 6.66
C VAL A 26 2.61 7.02 6.72
N SER A 27 3.23 6.92 7.89
CA SER A 27 4.53 6.26 8.05
C SER A 27 4.52 4.82 7.52
N LYS A 28 3.44 4.07 7.74
CA LYS A 28 3.31 2.70 7.22
C LYS A 28 3.08 2.64 5.71
N LEU A 29 2.41 3.63 5.14
CA LEU A 29 2.27 3.76 3.70
C LEU A 29 3.62 4.10 3.05
N SER A 30 4.42 4.97 3.67
CA SER A 30 5.79 5.27 3.20
C SER A 30 6.72 4.06 3.28
N ASP A 31 6.63 3.25 4.34
CA ASP A 31 7.36 1.97 4.42
C ASP A 31 6.98 1.07 3.22
N ALA A 32 5.67 0.92 2.95
CA ALA A 32 5.17 0.10 1.85
C ALA A 32 5.53 0.66 0.46
N GLU A 33 5.60 1.99 0.30
CA GLU A 33 6.08 2.65 -0.91
C GLU A 33 7.54 2.28 -1.19
N ALA A 34 8.39 2.34 -0.16
CA ALA A 34 9.80 1.98 -0.28
C ALA A 34 9.99 0.50 -0.62
N GLU A 35 9.28 -0.41 0.05
CA GLU A 35 9.32 -1.85 -0.23
C GLU A 35 8.84 -2.17 -1.67
N ALA A 36 7.82 -1.47 -2.15
CA ALA A 36 7.32 -1.61 -3.52
C ALA A 36 8.34 -1.12 -4.56
N ALA A 37 8.95 0.04 -4.33
CA ALA A 37 10.01 0.57 -5.19
C ALA A 37 11.24 -0.35 -5.23
N GLU A 38 11.65 -0.92 -4.09
CA GLU A 38 12.73 -1.90 -4.04
C GLU A 38 12.37 -3.15 -4.87
N THR A 39 11.12 -3.61 -4.80
CA THR A 39 10.68 -4.75 -5.60
C THR A 39 10.77 -4.49 -7.11
N GLN A 40 10.47 -3.27 -7.57
CA GLN A 40 10.66 -2.90 -8.98
C GLN A 40 12.13 -3.02 -9.42
N VAL A 41 13.08 -2.62 -8.56
CA VAL A 41 14.52 -2.79 -8.81
C VAL A 41 14.87 -4.28 -8.98
N TRP A 42 14.34 -5.14 -8.11
CA TRP A 42 14.55 -6.59 -8.20
C TRP A 42 13.94 -7.20 -9.47
N LEU A 43 12.76 -6.73 -9.90
CA LEU A 43 12.14 -7.15 -11.15
C LEU A 43 13.00 -6.76 -12.36
N GLU A 44 13.48 -5.52 -12.41
CA GLU A 44 14.38 -5.09 -13.48
C GLU A 44 15.67 -5.91 -13.52
N PHE A 45 16.25 -6.19 -12.36
CA PHE A 45 17.43 -7.03 -12.25
C PHE A 45 17.16 -8.44 -12.79
N ALA A 46 16.05 -9.06 -12.38
CA ALA A 46 15.67 -10.40 -12.84
C ALA A 46 15.45 -10.46 -14.36
N ILE A 47 14.86 -9.42 -14.96
CA ILE A 47 14.72 -9.30 -16.43
C ILE A 47 16.10 -9.19 -17.09
N LYS A 48 16.98 -8.29 -16.60
CA LYS A 48 18.31 -8.05 -17.15
C LYS A 48 19.20 -9.30 -17.09
N CYS A 49 19.05 -10.12 -16.06
CA CYS A 49 19.79 -11.37 -15.90
C CYS A 49 19.11 -12.58 -16.59
N GLY A 50 17.94 -12.41 -17.20
CA GLY A 50 17.21 -13.49 -17.85
C GLY A 50 16.57 -14.51 -16.90
N TYR A 51 16.45 -14.18 -15.61
CA TYR A 51 15.72 -15.00 -14.63
C TYR A 51 14.19 -14.85 -14.77
N LEU A 52 13.74 -13.78 -15.41
CA LEU A 52 12.34 -13.48 -15.65
C LEU A 52 12.13 -13.10 -17.12
N LEU A 53 11.11 -13.66 -17.74
CA LEU A 53 10.70 -13.28 -19.10
C LEU A 53 10.34 -11.80 -19.15
N ASN A 54 10.76 -11.12 -20.21
CA ASN A 54 10.53 -9.68 -20.34
C ASN A 54 9.04 -9.32 -20.25
N GLU A 55 8.18 -10.06 -20.94
CA GLU A 55 6.72 -9.85 -20.94
C GLU A 55 6.12 -9.91 -19.53
N THR A 56 6.41 -10.99 -18.78
CA THR A 56 5.97 -11.15 -17.39
C THR A 56 6.55 -10.07 -16.48
N GLY A 57 7.83 -9.74 -16.67
CA GLY A 57 8.50 -8.69 -15.90
C GLY A 57 7.87 -7.31 -16.12
N GLN A 58 7.55 -6.95 -17.36
CA GLN A 58 6.89 -5.69 -17.68
C GLN A 58 5.46 -5.63 -17.13
N GLU A 59 4.71 -6.74 -17.17
CA GLU A 59 3.39 -6.83 -16.53
C GLU A 59 3.49 -6.57 -15.02
N LEU A 60 4.45 -7.21 -14.34
CA LEU A 60 4.67 -7.01 -12.90
C LEU A 60 5.09 -5.57 -12.58
N LEU A 61 6.00 -4.98 -13.37
CA LEU A 61 6.41 -3.58 -13.20
C LEU A 61 5.22 -2.62 -13.31
N SER A 62 4.37 -2.80 -14.33
CA SER A 62 3.14 -2.02 -14.51
C SER A 62 2.16 -2.18 -13.35
N ASN A 63 2.05 -3.40 -12.80
CA ASN A 63 1.24 -3.63 -11.60
C ASN A 63 1.80 -2.89 -10.38
N TYR A 64 3.13 -2.87 -10.20
CA TYR A 64 3.78 -2.11 -9.13
C TYR A 64 3.62 -0.59 -9.30
N ASP A 65 3.68 -0.05 -10.52
CA ASP A 65 3.39 1.37 -10.78
C ASP A 65 1.98 1.74 -10.33
N ASN A 66 0.99 0.88 -10.62
CA ASN A 66 -0.38 1.07 -10.17
C ASN A 66 -0.52 1.00 -8.63
N ILE A 67 0.24 0.14 -7.97
CA ILE A 67 0.27 0.03 -6.50
C ILE A 67 0.87 1.30 -5.90
N LEU A 68 2.02 1.74 -6.40
CA LEU A 68 2.69 2.97 -5.96
C LEU A 68 1.78 4.19 -6.13
N GLY A 69 1.12 4.32 -7.28
CA GLY A 69 0.16 5.41 -7.51
C GLY A 69 -0.99 5.42 -6.49
N LYS A 70 -1.48 4.24 -6.08
CA LYS A 70 -2.49 4.13 -5.02
C LYS A 70 -1.92 4.51 -3.66
N ILE A 71 -0.72 4.04 -3.30
CA ILE A 71 -0.07 4.37 -2.02
C ILE A 71 0.15 5.88 -1.92
N VAL A 72 0.71 6.52 -2.95
CA VAL A 72 0.91 7.98 -3.01
C VAL A 72 -0.43 8.72 -2.87
N SER A 73 -1.48 8.25 -3.55
CA SER A 73 -2.82 8.84 -3.41
C SER A 73 -3.35 8.74 -1.97
N LEU A 74 -3.10 7.62 -1.28
CA LEU A 74 -3.47 7.42 0.12
C LEU A 74 -2.65 8.28 1.09
N ILE A 75 -1.37 8.50 0.79
CA ILE A 75 -0.50 9.39 1.58
C ILE A 75 -0.97 10.84 1.46
N ASN A 76 -1.36 11.26 0.25
CA ASN A 76 -1.81 12.62 -0.03
C ASN A 76 -3.20 12.94 0.56
N ASP A 77 -4.09 11.95 0.64
CA ASP A 77 -5.41 12.09 1.29
C ASP A 77 -5.71 10.88 2.19
N PRO A 78 -5.13 10.85 3.41
CA PRO A 78 -5.30 9.72 4.32
C PRO A 78 -6.65 9.75 5.05
N LEU A 79 -7.30 10.92 5.13
CA LEU A 79 -8.48 11.17 5.97
C LEU A 79 -9.62 10.16 5.75
N PRO A 80 -10.00 9.77 4.52
CA PRO A 80 -11.08 8.81 4.28
C PRO A 80 -10.80 7.41 4.85
N TRP A 81 -9.55 7.10 5.16
CA TRP A 81 -9.07 5.78 5.56
C TRP A 81 -8.75 5.67 7.05
N LEU A 82 -8.79 6.80 7.77
CA LEU A 82 -8.60 6.85 9.21
C LEU A 82 -9.86 6.40 9.96
N LEU A 83 -9.65 5.91 11.18
CA LEU A 83 -10.77 5.54 12.07
C LEU A 83 -11.44 6.79 12.66
N PRO A 84 -12.75 6.75 12.94
CA PRO A 84 -13.44 7.86 13.62
C PRO A 84 -12.74 8.25 14.93
N GLY A 85 -12.49 9.54 15.11
CA GLY A 85 -11.76 10.06 16.27
C GLY A 85 -10.23 9.91 16.19
N ALA A 86 -9.68 9.63 15.00
CA ALA A 86 -8.24 9.63 14.79
C ALA A 86 -7.64 11.01 15.15
N LYS A 87 -6.52 11.00 15.87
CA LYS A 87 -5.82 12.23 16.25
C LYS A 87 -4.91 12.66 15.10
N GLN A 88 -5.19 13.83 14.55
CA GLN A 88 -4.23 14.64 13.78
C GLN A 88 -3.28 15.25 14.82
N ARG A 89 -2.01 14.83 14.83
CA ARG A 89 -0.99 15.42 15.69
C ARG A 89 -0.02 16.19 14.82
#